data_AF-A0A9P3CCT4-F1
#
_entry.id   AF-A0A9P3CCT4-F1
#
_cell.length_a   1.000
_cell.length_b   1.000
_cell.length_c   1.000
_cell.angle_alpha   90.00
_cell.angle_beta   90.00
_cell.angle_gamma   90.00
#
_symmetry.space_group_name_H-M   'P 1'
#
loop_
_entity.id
_entity.type
_entity.pdbx_description
1 polymer ?
#
loop_
_entity_poly.entity_id
_entity_poly.type
_entity_poly.pdbx_seq_one_letter_code
_entity_poly.pdbx_strand_id
1 'polypeptide(L)'
;MSTTYADKLEAFRKSDAERDALVAQILQDYEDLKLKVGEISDDYKNEVASRRMWQNKAASCERDLEQALSQQKQSTSNFAVVLIDGDGAIFSDYLYGMGKDGGAEAAHQLHKEVQRHLKAIYPDSNVDDWNIVVQVVLNLSGLAAKL
;
A
#
# COMPACT_ATOMS: atom_id res chain seq x y z
N MET A 1 -23.06 -64.04 61.35
CA MET A 1 -23.57 -62.95 62.22
C MET A 1 -24.76 -62.33 61.52
N SER A 2 -25.93 -62.37 62.14
CA SER A 2 -27.19 -61.84 61.60
C SER A 2 -27.15 -60.32 61.58
N THR A 3 -27.04 -59.71 60.39
CA THR A 3 -27.23 -58.26 60.21
C THR A 3 -28.58 -57.85 60.77
N THR A 4 -28.55 -56.93 61.72
CA THR A 4 -29.77 -56.42 62.36
C THR A 4 -30.51 -55.54 61.36
N TYR A 5 -31.83 -55.46 61.44
CA TYR A 5 -32.61 -54.55 60.57
C TYR A 5 -32.15 -53.08 60.68
N ALA A 6 -31.58 -52.69 61.84
CA ALA A 6 -30.97 -51.38 62.05
C ALA A 6 -29.74 -51.13 61.15
N ASP A 7 -28.83 -52.10 61.01
CA ASP A 7 -27.63 -51.98 60.16
C ASP A 7 -28.01 -51.80 58.68
N LYS A 8 -29.07 -52.51 58.24
CA LYS A 8 -29.60 -52.36 56.88
C LYS A 8 -30.19 -50.96 56.66
N LEU A 9 -30.90 -50.41 57.65
CA LEU A 9 -31.46 -49.06 57.57
C LEU A 9 -30.38 -47.98 57.50
N GLU A 10 -29.29 -48.10 58.27
CA GLU A 10 -28.15 -47.18 58.18
C GLU A 10 -27.46 -47.25 56.82
N ALA A 11 -27.23 -48.45 56.29
CA ALA A 11 -26.64 -48.62 54.97
C ALA A 11 -27.50 -47.96 53.86
N PHE A 12 -28.83 -48.09 53.94
CA PHE A 12 -29.74 -47.40 53.03
C PHE A 12 -29.64 -45.88 53.14
N ARG A 13 -29.65 -45.33 54.37
CA ARG A 13 -29.52 -43.88 54.59
C ARG A 13 -28.20 -43.33 54.06
N LYS A 14 -27.09 -44.07 54.25
CA LYS A 14 -25.78 -43.68 53.73
C LYS A 14 -25.78 -43.68 52.20
N SER A 15 -26.33 -44.72 51.58
CA SER A 15 -26.43 -44.80 50.12
C SER A 15 -27.30 -43.68 49.54
N ASP A 16 -28.38 -43.29 50.22
CA ASP A 16 -29.22 -42.17 49.79
C ASP A 16 -28.47 -40.83 49.89
N ALA A 17 -27.75 -40.61 50.98
CA ALA A 17 -26.93 -39.41 51.16
C ALA A 17 -25.80 -39.31 50.13
N GLU A 18 -25.12 -40.42 49.82
CA GLU A 18 -24.10 -40.48 48.76
C GLU A 18 -24.70 -40.20 47.38
N ARG A 19 -25.91 -40.71 47.12
CA ARG A 19 -26.61 -40.47 45.86
C ARG A 19 -27.05 -39.01 45.73
N ASP A 20 -27.60 -38.42 46.78
CA ASP A 20 -27.97 -37.00 46.79
C ASP A 20 -26.75 -36.09 46.61
N ALA A 21 -25.62 -36.42 47.26
CA ALA A 21 -24.37 -35.70 47.08
C ALA A 21 -23.86 -35.77 45.63
N LEU A 22 -23.91 -36.96 45.01
CA LEU A 22 -23.51 -37.14 43.61
C LEU A 22 -24.43 -36.35 42.66
N VAL A 23 -25.75 -36.38 42.88
CA VAL A 23 -26.71 -35.62 42.06
C VAL A 23 -26.48 -34.13 42.19
N ALA A 24 -26.24 -33.63 43.41
CA ALA A 24 -25.91 -32.23 43.64
C ALA A 24 -24.62 -31.82 42.91
N GLN A 25 -23.59 -32.67 42.96
CA GLN A 25 -22.33 -32.43 42.25
C GLN A 25 -22.53 -32.40 40.73
N ILE A 26 -23.27 -33.35 40.14
CA ILE A 26 -23.52 -33.38 38.70
C ILE A 26 -24.28 -32.13 38.24
N LEU A 27 -25.25 -31.67 39.03
CA LEU A 27 -25.99 -30.44 38.73
C LEU A 27 -25.08 -29.22 38.75
N GLN A 28 -24.18 -29.14 39.73
CA GLN A 28 -23.20 -28.06 39.83
C GLN A 28 -22.22 -28.08 38.65
N ASP A 29 -21.64 -29.25 38.35
CA ASP A 29 -20.70 -29.42 37.23
C ASP A 29 -21.36 -29.07 35.89
N TYR A 30 -22.65 -29.39 35.73
CA TYR A 30 -23.42 -29.05 34.53
C TYR A 30 -23.62 -27.55 34.37
N GLU A 31 -23.98 -26.84 35.45
CA GLU A 31 -24.12 -25.37 35.42
C GLU A 31 -22.77 -24.68 35.15
N ASP A 32 -21.69 -25.15 35.79
CA ASP A 32 -20.33 -24.65 35.57
C ASP A 32 -19.87 -24.89 34.12
N LEU A 33 -20.16 -26.06 33.56
CA LEU A 33 -19.84 -26.38 32.18
C LEU A 33 -20.63 -25.49 31.20
N LYS A 34 -21.91 -25.26 31.48
CA LYS A 34 -22.78 -24.41 30.66
C LYS A 34 -22.30 -22.96 30.65
N LEU A 35 -21.86 -22.43 31.80
CA LEU A 35 -21.25 -21.11 31.89
C LEU A 35 -19.97 -21.02 31.05
N LYS A 36 -19.05 -21.98 31.20
CA LYS A 36 -17.80 -22.02 30.42
C LYS A 36 -18.03 -22.09 28.92
N VAL A 37 -19.01 -22.88 28.48
CA VAL A 37 -19.38 -22.97 27.06
C VAL A 37 -19.94 -21.64 26.56
N GLY A 38 -20.72 -20.93 27.37
CA GLY A 38 -21.20 -19.59 27.07
C GLY A 38 -20.06 -18.60 26.87
N GLU A 39 -19.14 -18.53 27.84
CA GLU A 39 -17.97 -17.65 27.81
C GLU A 39 -17.11 -17.89 26.56
N ILE A 40 -16.75 -19.16 26.30
CA ILE A 40 -15.93 -19.52 25.13
C ILE A 40 -16.63 -19.18 23.81
N SER A 41 -17.95 -19.41 23.73
CA SER A 41 -18.74 -19.04 22.54
C SER A 41 -18.69 -17.54 22.29
N ASP A 42 -18.81 -16.72 23.33
CA ASP A 42 -18.85 -15.27 23.20
C ASP A 42 -17.47 -14.70 22.88
N ASP A 43 -16.41 -15.22 23.50
CA ASP A 43 -15.03 -14.90 23.15
C ASP A 43 -14.72 -15.24 21.69
N TYR A 44 -15.13 -16.43 21.23
CA TYR A 44 -14.94 -16.84 19.85
C TYR A 44 -15.65 -15.92 18.85
N LYS A 45 -16.91 -15.53 19.14
CA LYS A 45 -17.64 -14.57 18.29
C LYS A 45 -16.92 -13.23 18.23
N ASN A 46 -16.40 -12.76 19.36
CA ASN A 46 -15.69 -11.49 19.45
C ASN A 46 -14.35 -11.55 18.67
N GLU A 47 -13.60 -12.64 18.78
CA GLU A 47 -12.36 -12.84 18.03
C GLU A 47 -12.61 -12.85 16.52
N VAL A 48 -13.65 -13.58 16.06
CA VAL A 48 -14.03 -13.61 14.64
C VAL A 48 -14.45 -12.23 14.14
N ALA A 49 -15.22 -11.47 14.92
CA ALA A 49 -15.63 -10.12 14.57
C ALA A 49 -14.43 -9.17 14.48
N SER A 50 -13.53 -9.21 15.47
CA SER A 50 -12.29 -8.43 15.49
C SER A 50 -11.42 -8.76 14.27
N ARG A 51 -11.19 -10.05 13.99
CA ARG A 51 -10.40 -10.50 12.83
C ARG A 51 -10.96 -9.97 11.51
N ARG A 52 -12.27 -10.04 11.31
CA ARG A 52 -12.94 -9.50 10.10
C ARG A 52 -12.78 -7.98 10.00
N MET A 53 -12.95 -7.26 11.11
CA MET A 53 -12.75 -5.82 11.16
C MET A 53 -11.32 -5.43 10.77
N TRP A 54 -10.31 -6.12 11.32
CA TRP A 54 -8.90 -5.86 11.01
C TRP A 54 -8.56 -6.18 9.55
N GLN A 55 -9.10 -7.27 9.01
CA GLN A 55 -8.92 -7.60 7.58
C GLN A 55 -9.52 -6.54 6.68
N ASN A 56 -10.74 -6.06 6.98
CA ASN A 56 -11.38 -4.99 6.22
C ASN A 56 -10.58 -3.69 6.30
N LYS A 57 -10.05 -3.35 7.48
CA LYS A 57 -9.25 -2.15 7.68
C LYS A 57 -7.90 -2.23 6.96
N ALA A 58 -7.25 -3.39 6.95
CA ALA A 58 -6.03 -3.61 6.19
C ALA A 58 -6.29 -3.46 4.69
N ALA A 59 -7.35 -4.08 4.17
CA ALA A 59 -7.74 -3.98 2.77
C ALA A 59 -8.12 -2.54 2.35
N SER A 60 -8.78 -1.77 3.23
CA SER A 60 -9.07 -0.37 2.94
C SER A 60 -7.80 0.48 2.92
N CYS A 61 -6.92 0.32 3.93
CA CYS A 61 -5.65 1.06 3.97
C CYS A 61 -4.76 0.74 2.77
N GLU A 62 -4.73 -0.51 2.30
CA GLU A 62 -3.97 -0.91 1.11
C GLU A 62 -4.49 -0.20 -0.15
N ARG A 63 -5.82 -0.14 -0.34
CA ARG A 63 -6.44 0.60 -1.45
C ARG A 63 -6.16 2.10 -1.37
N ASP A 64 -6.28 2.69 -0.18
CA ASP A 64 -6.03 4.12 0.02
C ASP A 64 -4.57 4.47 -0.31
N LEU A 65 -3.63 3.59 0.08
CA LEU A 65 -2.21 3.76 -0.22
C LEU A 65 -1.93 3.66 -1.73
N GLU A 66 -2.51 2.68 -2.40
CA GLU A 66 -2.39 2.51 -3.86
C GLU A 66 -2.98 3.72 -4.62
N GLN A 67 -4.10 4.25 -4.13
CA GLN A 67 -4.70 5.46 -4.68
C GLN A 67 -3.82 6.70 -4.46
N ALA A 68 -3.24 6.87 -3.27
CA ALA A 68 -2.33 7.98 -2.99
C ALA A 68 -1.06 7.91 -3.86
N LEU A 69 -0.48 6.71 -4.00
CA LEU A 69 0.69 6.48 -4.85
C LEU A 69 0.40 6.76 -6.33
N SER A 70 -0.75 6.33 -6.84
CA SER A 70 -1.14 6.61 -8.22
C SER A 70 -1.38 8.10 -8.47
N GLN A 71 -2.05 8.81 -7.54
CA GLN A 71 -2.24 10.26 -7.63
C GLN A 71 -0.92 11.04 -7.56
N GLN A 72 0.02 10.63 -6.70
CA GLN A 72 1.34 11.26 -6.61
C GLN A 72 2.13 11.06 -7.90
N LYS A 73 2.08 9.88 -8.51
CA LYS A 73 2.70 9.61 -9.82
C LYS A 73 2.10 10.47 -10.93
N GLN A 74 0.80 10.77 -10.88
CA GLN A 74 0.15 11.65 -11.86
C GLN A 74 0.42 13.14 -11.60
N SER A 75 0.67 13.54 -10.35
CA SER A 75 0.80 14.95 -9.96
C SER A 75 2.25 15.47 -9.98
N THR A 76 3.23 14.58 -10.16
CA THR A 76 4.63 14.95 -10.33
C THR A 76 4.94 15.12 -11.82
N SER A 77 4.44 16.21 -12.42
CA SER A 77 4.85 16.61 -13.76
C SER A 77 6.33 17.00 -13.70
N ASN A 78 7.21 16.05 -14.00
CA ASN A 78 8.64 16.28 -13.98
C ASN A 78 8.99 17.37 -15.01
N PHE A 79 9.86 18.29 -14.60
CA PHE A 79 10.19 19.47 -15.39
C PHE A 79 11.71 19.56 -15.57
N ALA A 80 12.15 19.81 -16.80
CA ALA A 80 13.55 19.97 -17.13
C ALA A 80 13.77 21.29 -17.88
N VAL A 81 14.74 22.08 -17.42
CA VAL A 81 15.21 23.27 -18.14
C VAL A 81 16.60 23.01 -18.67
N VAL A 82 16.79 23.20 -19.97
CA VAL A 82 18.09 23.08 -20.63
C VAL A 82 18.53 24.45 -21.11
N LEU A 83 19.63 24.94 -20.54
CA LEU A 83 20.26 26.20 -20.93
C LEU A 83 21.44 25.88 -21.85
N ILE A 84 21.41 26.41 -23.07
CA ILE A 84 22.43 26.19 -24.08
C ILE A 84 23.08 27.53 -24.39
N ASP A 85 24.41 27.56 -24.36
CA ASP A 85 25.19 28.68 -24.91
C ASP A 85 25.12 28.62 -26.43
N GLY A 86 24.49 29.63 -27.04
CA GLY A 86 24.30 29.73 -28.47
C GLY A 86 25.45 30.42 -29.21
N ASP A 87 26.44 30.97 -28.50
CA ASP A 87 27.51 31.74 -29.12
C ASP A 87 28.39 30.86 -30.01
N GLY A 88 28.28 31.03 -31.33
CA GLY A 88 29.00 30.21 -32.31
C GLY A 88 28.29 28.92 -32.72
N ALA A 89 27.00 28.76 -32.39
CA ALA A 89 26.19 27.67 -32.90
C ALA A 89 25.96 27.82 -34.42
N ILE A 90 26.70 27.04 -35.21
CA ILE A 90 26.52 26.94 -36.67
C ILE A 90 25.42 25.91 -36.91
N PHE A 91 24.26 26.36 -37.40
CA PHE A 91 23.23 25.45 -37.90
C PHE A 91 23.80 24.65 -39.07
N SER A 92 23.46 23.35 -39.16
CA SER A 92 23.82 22.56 -40.34
C SER A 92 23.33 23.26 -41.61
N ASP A 93 24.16 23.32 -42.66
CA ASP A 93 23.82 23.94 -43.94
C ASP A 93 22.48 23.43 -44.52
N TYR A 94 22.15 22.17 -44.23
CA TYR A 94 20.87 21.58 -44.59
C TYR A 94 19.68 22.27 -43.90
N LEU A 95 19.77 22.48 -42.59
CA LEU A 95 18.73 23.17 -41.81
C LEU A 95 18.70 24.66 -42.17
N TYR A 96 19.87 25.27 -42.41
CA TYR A 96 19.95 26.65 -42.84
C TYR A 96 19.27 26.86 -44.21
N GLY A 97 19.50 25.96 -45.17
CA GLY A 97 18.90 26.01 -46.51
C GLY A 97 17.37 25.86 -46.53
N MET A 98 16.79 25.24 -45.50
CA MET A 98 15.33 25.13 -45.33
C MET A 98 14.69 26.40 -44.74
N GLY A 99 15.48 27.41 -44.36
CA GLY A 99 14.98 28.68 -43.84
C GLY A 99 14.12 28.49 -42.58
N LYS A 100 12.89 29.00 -42.61
CA LYS A 100 11.97 28.95 -41.45
C LYS A 100 11.67 27.51 -41.00
N ASP A 101 11.47 26.59 -41.94
CA ASP A 101 11.15 25.20 -41.63
C ASP A 101 12.35 24.46 -41.02
N GLY A 102 13.56 24.87 -41.39
CA GLY A 102 14.79 24.36 -40.80
C GLY A 102 14.95 24.71 -39.32
N GLY A 103 14.47 25.87 -38.88
CA GLY A 103 14.44 26.24 -37.47
C GLY A 103 13.51 25.35 -36.63
N ALA A 104 12.32 25.04 -37.17
CA ALA A 104 11.37 24.13 -36.52
C ALA A 104 11.93 22.69 -36.44
N GLU A 105 12.54 22.22 -37.52
CA GLU A 105 13.18 20.89 -37.56
C GLU A 105 14.38 20.82 -36.62
N ALA A 106 15.22 21.86 -36.55
CA ALA A 106 16.34 21.94 -35.60
C ALA A 106 15.86 21.87 -34.15
N ALA A 107 14.79 22.59 -33.81
CA ALA A 107 14.20 22.56 -32.47
C ALA A 107 13.66 21.16 -32.11
N HIS A 108 13.02 20.49 -33.06
CA HIS A 108 12.51 19.13 -32.87
C HIS A 108 13.64 18.11 -32.66
N GLN A 109 14.71 18.20 -33.46
CA GLN A 109 15.88 17.34 -33.30
C GLN A 109 16.55 17.55 -31.94
N LEU A 110 16.74 18.81 -31.55
CA LEU A 110 17.32 19.16 -30.25
C LEU A 110 16.47 18.63 -29.08
N HIS A 111 15.15 18.80 -29.14
CA HIS A 111 14.23 18.28 -28.13
C HIS A 111 14.35 16.75 -28.00
N LYS A 112 14.40 16.02 -29.13
CA LYS A 112 14.57 14.56 -29.13
C LYS A 112 15.91 14.12 -28.53
N GLU A 113 17.00 14.83 -28.83
CA GLU A 113 18.30 14.51 -28.23
C GLU A 113 18.31 14.74 -26.73
N VAL A 114 17.75 15.86 -26.27
CA VAL A 114 17.60 16.14 -24.83
C VAL A 114 16.78 15.05 -24.15
N GLN A 115 15.65 14.66 -24.73
CA GLN A 115 14.78 13.59 -24.22
C GLN A 115 15.53 12.24 -24.16
N ARG A 116 16.32 11.90 -25.19
CA ARG A 116 17.16 10.70 -25.20
C ARG A 116 18.22 10.75 -24.10
N HIS A 117 18.87 11.89 -23.92
CA HIS A 117 19.88 12.08 -22.90
C HIS A 117 19.29 11.93 -21.48
N LEU A 118 18.13 12.54 -21.24
CA LEU A 118 17.39 12.40 -19.98
C LEU A 118 16.99 10.94 -19.74
N LYS A 119 16.57 10.19 -20.76
CA LYS A 119 16.24 8.75 -20.64
C LYS A 119 17.46 7.89 -20.34
N ALA A 120 18.64 8.28 -20.81
CA ALA A 120 19.89 7.60 -20.47
C ALA A 120 20.30 7.82 -19.00
N ILE A 121 20.04 9.02 -18.45
CA ILE A 121 20.34 9.36 -17.06
C ILE A 121 19.28 8.77 -16.11
N TYR A 122 18.01 8.78 -16.52
CA TYR A 122 16.85 8.33 -15.73
C TYR A 122 16.11 7.18 -16.44
N PRO A 123 16.69 5.98 -16.51
CA PRO A 123 16.12 4.86 -17.27
C PRO A 123 14.79 4.36 -16.71
N ASP A 124 14.57 4.48 -15.40
CA ASP A 124 13.35 4.02 -14.72
C ASP A 124 12.21 5.07 -14.74
N SER A 125 12.48 6.25 -15.32
CA SER A 125 11.50 7.34 -15.41
C SER A 125 10.85 7.41 -16.79
N ASN A 126 9.56 7.71 -16.83
CA ASN A 126 8.85 7.98 -18.08
C ASN A 126 9.16 9.41 -18.56
N VAL A 127 10.33 9.60 -19.16
CA VAL A 127 10.82 10.90 -19.66
C VAL A 127 9.90 11.50 -20.74
N ASP A 128 9.11 10.67 -21.42
CA ASP A 128 8.18 11.12 -22.46
C ASP A 128 7.05 12.03 -21.92
N ASP A 129 6.78 11.98 -20.61
CA ASP A 129 5.77 12.80 -19.92
C ASP A 129 6.36 14.08 -19.30
N TRP A 130 7.68 14.30 -19.43
CA TRP A 130 8.34 15.44 -18.80
C TRP A 130 8.09 16.71 -19.60
N ASN A 131 7.88 17.82 -18.90
CA ASN A 131 7.83 19.14 -19.52
C ASN A 131 9.26 19.67 -19.67
N ILE A 132 9.77 19.66 -20.91
CA ILE A 132 11.14 20.04 -21.26
C ILE A 132 11.12 21.43 -21.90
N VAL A 133 11.81 22.38 -21.28
CA VAL A 133 12.02 23.72 -21.82
C VAL A 133 13.48 23.90 -22.18
N VAL A 134 13.75 24.16 -23.46
CA VAL A 134 15.11 24.42 -23.96
C VAL A 134 15.24 25.91 -24.26
N GLN A 135 16.24 26.55 -23.67
CA GLN A 135 16.54 27.96 -23.87
C GLN A 135 17.97 28.12 -24.36
N VAL A 136 18.09 28.63 -25.59
CA VAL A 136 19.37 28.98 -26.19
C VAL A 136 19.62 30.46 -25.91
N VAL A 137 20.73 30.77 -25.25
CA VAL A 137 21.10 32.14 -24.87
C VAL A 137 22.20 32.61 -25.81
N LEU A 138 22.01 33.78 -26.42
CA LEU A 138 22.94 34.38 -27.38
C LEU A 138 23.40 35.73 -26.85
N ASN A 139 24.71 35.98 -26.90
CA ASN A 139 25.28 37.28 -26.62
C ASN A 139 25.41 38.10 -27.91
N LEU A 140 24.46 39.00 -28.15
CA LEU A 140 24.45 39.85 -29.35
C LEU A 140 25.70 40.72 -29.48
N SER A 141 26.28 41.17 -28.38
CA SER A 141 27.51 41.98 -28.38
C SER A 141 28.74 41.17 -28.77
N GLY A 142 28.79 39.88 -28.38
CA GLY A 142 29.85 38.95 -28.75
C GLY A 142 29.68 38.39 -30.17
N LEU A 143 28.44 38.24 -30.64
CA LEU A 143 28.12 37.68 -31.96
C LEU A 143 28.50 38.63 -33.10
N ALA A 144 28.28 39.95 -32.93
CA ALA A 144 28.63 40.96 -33.93
C ALA A 144 30.15 41.12 -34.16
N ALA A 145 30.98 40.65 -33.23
CA ALA A 145 32.44 40.71 -33.35
C ALA A 145 33.05 39.43 -33.97
N LYS A 146 32.27 38.36 -34.13
CA LYS A 146 32.74 37.01 -34.50
C LYS A 146 32.22 36.50 -35.85
N LEU A 147 31.24 37.21 -36.44
CA LEU A 147 30.81 37.09 -37.84
C LEU A 147 31.67 37.99 -38.74
#